data_AF-A0A819TJR8-F1
#
_entry.id   AF-A0A819TJR8-F1
#
_cell.length_a   1.000
_cell.length_b   1.000
_cell.length_c   1.000
_cell.angle_alpha   90.00
_cell.angle_beta   90.00
_cell.angle_gamma   90.00
#
_symmetry.space_group_name_H-M   'P 1'
#
loop_
_entity.id
_entity.type
_entity.pdbx_description
1 polymer ?
#
loop_
_entity_poly.entity_id
_entity_poly.type
_entity_poly.pdbx_seq_one_letter_code
_entity_poly.pdbx_strand_id
1 'polypeptide(L)'
;MYIDEFRTHQYYHYFGFLLVVYIILIITCSEITISLCYFHLCTEDYNWWWRSFLTSGFTAVYVFLYSGFYFVTELKISDGISRFFYFGYTLMVTFSLFLLTGTIGFLACF
;
A
#
# COMPACT_ATOMS: atom_id res chain seq x y z
N MET A 1 0.42 19.08 29.84
CA MET A 1 -0.29 20.14 29.09
C MET A 1 0.51 20.61 27.87
N TYR A 2 1.63 21.34 27.98
CA TYR A 2 2.45 21.74 26.81
C TYR A 2 3.00 20.54 26.00
N ILE A 3 3.41 19.47 26.69
CA ILE A 3 3.96 18.26 26.07
C ILE A 3 2.87 17.49 25.30
N ASP A 4 1.63 17.51 25.80
CA ASP A 4 0.50 16.86 25.13
C ASP A 4 0.14 17.59 23.84
N GLU A 5 0.18 18.92 23.87
CA GLU A 5 -0.09 19.78 22.70
C GLU A 5 0.99 19.60 21.62
N PHE A 6 2.28 19.61 21.99
CA PHE A 6 3.37 19.28 21.06
C PHE A 6 3.18 17.91 20.40
N ARG A 7 2.84 16.88 21.19
CA ARG A 7 2.64 15.52 20.68
C ARG A 7 1.47 15.45 19.70
N THR A 8 0.37 16.15 19.99
CA THR A 8 -0.78 16.22 19.07
C THR A 8 -0.43 16.87 17.75
N HIS A 9 0.30 18.01 17.75
CA HIS A 9 0.74 18.67 16.52
C HIS A 9 1.63 17.78 15.65
N GLN A 10 2.49 16.95 16.25
CA GLN A 10 3.30 15.99 15.50
C GLN A 10 2.44 14.91 14.84
N TYR A 11 1.45 14.35 15.54
CA TYR A 11 0.53 13.36 14.95
C TYR A 11 -0.25 13.94 13.76
N TYR A 12 -0.73 15.18 13.86
CA TYR A 12 -1.42 15.85 12.74
C TYR A 12 -0.52 16.02 11.50
N HIS A 13 0.78 16.25 11.70
CA HIS A 13 1.73 16.37 10.60
C HIS A 13 1.96 15.04 9.88
N TYR A 14 2.21 13.95 10.61
CA TYR A 14 2.41 12.63 10.00
C TYR A 14 1.15 12.14 9.27
N PHE A 15 -0.03 12.36 9.85
CA PHE A 15 -1.31 12.02 9.22
C PHE A 15 -1.53 12.79 7.91
N GLY A 16 -1.27 14.10 7.90
CA GLY A 16 -1.40 14.93 6.71
C GLY A 16 -0.46 14.51 5.57
N PHE A 17 0.80 14.21 5.89
CA PHE A 17 1.76 13.72 4.91
C PHE A 17 1.34 12.37 4.29
N LEU A 18 0.93 11.42 5.13
CA LEU A 18 0.45 10.11 4.68
C LEU A 18 -0.77 10.23 3.76
N LEU A 19 -1.67 11.18 4.01
CA LEU A 19 -2.84 11.43 3.17
C LEU A 19 -2.42 11.92 1.77
N VAL A 20 -1.48 12.86 1.69
CA VAL A 20 -0.96 13.34 0.39
C VAL A 20 -0.29 12.20 -0.38
N VAL A 21 0.53 11.39 0.30
CA VAL A 21 1.17 10.20 -0.30
C VAL A 21 0.12 9.20 -0.79
N TYR A 22 -0.97 9.02 -0.06
CA TYR A 22 -2.07 8.15 -0.47
C TYR A 22 -2.78 8.68 -1.74
N ILE A 23 -2.99 9.99 -1.87
CA ILE A 23 -3.60 10.58 -3.07
C ILE A 23 -2.71 10.38 -4.31
N ILE A 24 -1.40 10.67 -4.21
CA ILE A 24 -0.49 10.48 -5.36
C ILE A 24 -0.38 9.00 -5.73
N LEU A 25 -0.49 8.09 -4.75
CA LEU A 25 -0.50 6.66 -5.00
C LEU A 25 -1.74 6.23 -5.80
N ILE A 26 -2.91 6.80 -5.50
CA ILE A 26 -4.14 6.56 -6.27
C ILE A 26 -3.97 7.03 -7.72
N ILE A 27 -3.50 8.26 -7.91
CA ILE A 27 -3.33 8.87 -9.24
C ILE A 27 -2.38 8.02 -10.09
N THR A 28 -1.21 7.69 -9.55
CA THR A 28 -0.20 6.88 -10.27
C THR A 28 -0.67 5.45 -10.52
N CYS A 29 -1.41 4.82 -9.57
CA CYS A 29 -2.04 3.53 -9.82
C CYS A 29 -3.01 3.57 -10.98
N SER A 30 -3.89 4.58 -11.04
CA SER A 30 -4.84 4.76 -12.13
C SER A 30 -4.13 5.00 -13.48
N GLU A 31 -3.09 5.82 -13.50
CA GLU A 31 -2.30 6.09 -14.71
C GLU A 31 -1.65 4.82 -15.29
N ILE A 32 -1.02 4.02 -14.42
CA ILE A 32 -0.35 2.78 -14.81
C ILE A 32 -1.36 1.75 -15.33
N THR A 33 -2.50 1.58 -14.67
CA THR A 33 -3.52 0.62 -15.12
C THR A 33 -4.13 1.02 -16.45
N ILE A 34 -4.44 2.30 -16.67
CA ILE A 34 -4.94 2.81 -17.95
C ILE A 34 -3.91 2.54 -19.06
N SER A 35 -2.63 2.87 -18.83
CA SER A 35 -1.56 2.65 -19.82
C SER A 35 -1.41 1.17 -20.20
N LEU A 36 -1.45 0.27 -19.20
CA LEU A 36 -1.43 -1.19 -19.43
C LEU A 36 -2.66 -1.67 -20.21
N CYS A 37 -3.84 -1.14 -19.89
CA CYS A 37 -5.11 -1.41 -20.58
C CYS A 37 -4.97 -1.12 -22.09
N TYR A 38 -4.42 0.05 -22.44
CA TYR A 38 -4.17 0.44 -23.84
C TYR A 38 -3.28 -0.57 -24.58
N PHE A 39 -2.16 -0.98 -23.99
CA PHE A 39 -1.26 -1.96 -24.62
C PHE A 39 -1.93 -3.32 -24.80
N HIS A 40 -2.71 -3.77 -23.82
CA HIS A 40 -3.45 -5.03 -23.89
C HIS A 40 -4.53 -5.03 -24.98
N LEU A 41 -5.21 -3.90 -25.21
CA LEU A 41 -6.13 -3.76 -26.34
C LEU A 41 -5.40 -3.84 -27.69
N CYS A 42 -4.21 -3.24 -27.79
CA CYS A 42 -3.41 -3.29 -29.02
C CYS A 42 -2.87 -4.68 -29.35
N THR A 43 -2.73 -5.57 -28.35
CA THR A 43 -2.27 -6.95 -28.54
C THR A 43 -3.40 -7.97 -28.72
N GLU A 44 -4.66 -7.53 -28.85
CA GLU A 44 -5.86 -8.40 -28.92
C GLU A 44 -5.98 -9.40 -27.74
N ASP A 45 -5.32 -9.12 -26.62
CA ASP A 45 -5.33 -9.99 -25.43
C ASP A 45 -6.41 -9.57 -24.43
N TYR A 46 -7.56 -10.24 -24.48
CA TYR A 46 -8.74 -9.91 -23.65
C TYR A 46 -8.66 -10.36 -22.17
N ASN A 47 -7.55 -10.94 -21.71
CA ASN A 47 -7.35 -11.34 -20.31
C ASN A 47 -6.87 -10.17 -19.42
N TRP A 48 -7.47 -8.99 -19.58
CA TRP A 48 -6.99 -7.74 -18.96
C TRP A 48 -7.29 -7.64 -17.45
N TRP A 49 -8.31 -8.34 -16.94
CA TRP A 49 -8.91 -7.99 -15.64
C TRP A 49 -8.04 -8.43 -14.47
N TRP A 50 -7.47 -9.64 -14.53
CA TRP A 50 -6.67 -10.20 -13.44
C TRP A 50 -5.29 -9.53 -13.41
N ARG A 51 -4.76 -9.18 -14.58
CA ARG A 51 -3.46 -8.52 -14.72
C ARG A 51 -3.49 -7.10 -14.19
N SER A 52 -4.52 -6.32 -14.52
CA SER A 52 -4.69 -4.93 -14.05
C SER A 52 -4.92 -4.84 -12.53
N PHE A 53 -5.62 -5.82 -11.96
CA PHE A 53 -5.80 -5.94 -10.52
C PHE A 53 -4.49 -6.31 -9.79
N LEU A 54 -3.71 -7.25 -10.35
CA LEU A 54 -2.45 -7.68 -9.75
C LEU A 54 -1.33 -6.63 -9.85
N THR A 55 -1.26 -5.86 -10.95
CA THR A 55 -0.20 -4.85 -11.15
C THR A 55 -0.34 -3.67 -10.20
N SER A 56 -1.55 -3.16 -9.97
CA SER A 56 -1.82 -2.07 -9.03
C SER A 56 -1.69 -2.50 -7.56
N GLY A 57 -2.05 -3.75 -7.24
CA GLY A 57 -1.90 -4.34 -5.91
C GLY A 57 -0.46 -4.59 -5.47
N PHE A 58 0.51 -4.72 -6.39
CA PHE A 58 1.90 -5.07 -6.05
C PHE A 58 2.58 -4.06 -5.10
N THR A 59 2.10 -2.83 -5.06
CA THR A 59 2.53 -1.80 -4.10
C THR A 59 2.40 -2.26 -2.64
N ALA A 60 1.38 -3.05 -2.30
CA ALA A 60 1.23 -3.60 -0.95
C ALA A 60 2.25 -4.69 -0.62
N VAL A 61 2.72 -5.44 -1.63
CA VAL A 61 3.80 -6.43 -1.48
C VAL A 61 5.11 -5.72 -1.15
N TYR A 62 5.38 -4.57 -1.77
CA TYR A 62 6.55 -3.74 -1.44
C TYR A 62 6.54 -3.29 0.02
N VAL A 63 5.40 -2.78 0.52
CA VAL A 63 5.25 -2.37 1.92
C VAL A 63 5.42 -3.53 2.88
N PHE A 64 4.90 -4.72 2.53
CA PHE A 64 5.06 -5.93 3.31
C PHE A 64 6.53 -6.38 3.40
N LEU A 65 7.25 -6.39 2.28
CA LEU A 65 8.68 -6.73 2.27
C LEU A 65 9.50 -5.70 3.07
N TYR A 66 9.19 -4.42 2.95
CA TYR A 66 9.84 -3.36 3.71
C TYR A 66 9.66 -3.55 5.22
N SER A 67 8.46 -3.89 5.66
CA SER A 67 8.18 -4.16 7.08
C SER A 67 8.95 -5.36 7.64
N GLY A 68 9.19 -6.38 6.80
CA GLY A 68 9.99 -7.54 7.14
C GLY A 68 11.48 -7.21 7.21
N PHE A 69 11.98 -6.38 6.29
CA PHE A 69 13.36 -5.88 6.35
C PHE A 69 13.60 -5.02 7.60
N TYR A 70 12.65 -4.15 7.92
CA TYR A 70 12.69 -3.32 9.14
C TYR A 70 12.71 -4.18 10.41
N PHE A 71 11.95 -5.28 10.42
CA PHE A 71 11.94 -6.24 11.52
C PHE A 71 13.30 -6.90 11.77
N VAL A 72 14.07 -7.20 10.71
CA VAL A 72 15.38 -7.84 10.83
C VAL A 72 16.49 -6.86 11.20
N THR A 73 16.42 -5.62 10.73
CA THR A 73 17.49 -4.63 10.85
C THR A 73 17.43 -3.80 12.14
N GLU A 74 16.23 -3.41 12.57
CA GLU A 74 16.05 -2.39 13.62
C GLU A 74 15.35 -2.93 14.89
N LEU A 75 14.50 -3.96 14.76
CA LEU A 75 13.66 -4.44 15.85
C LEU A 75 14.33 -5.54 16.69
N LYS A 76 14.95 -5.15 17.81
CA LYS A 76 15.39 -6.08 18.89
C LYS A 76 14.22 -6.50 19.79
N ILE A 77 13.19 -7.13 19.24
CA ILE A 77 12.07 -7.67 20.02
C ILE A 77 12.38 -9.11 20.45
N SER A 78 12.63 -9.30 21.74
CA SER A 78 12.96 -10.60 22.33
C SER A 78 11.74 -11.54 22.43
N ASP A 79 10.53 -11.00 22.67
CA ASP A 79 9.34 -11.81 22.90
C ASP A 79 8.70 -12.34 21.62
N GLY A 80 8.58 -13.67 21.49
CA GLY A 80 8.00 -14.32 20.31
C GLY A 80 6.53 -13.95 20.03
N ILE A 81 5.76 -13.71 21.10
CA ILE A 81 4.34 -13.33 20.99
C ILE A 81 4.19 -11.93 20.36
N SER A 82 5.04 -10.97 20.76
CA SER A 82 5.01 -9.61 20.21
C SER A 82 5.39 -9.58 18.73
N ARG A 83 6.30 -10.47 18.30
CA ARG A 83 6.67 -10.65 16.89
C ARG A 83 5.50 -11.17 16.05
N PHE A 84 4.72 -12.11 16.59
CA PHE A 84 3.52 -12.63 15.94
C PHE A 84 2.47 -11.53 15.73
N PHE A 85 2.19 -10.74 16.77
CA PHE A 85 1.24 -9.63 16.65
C PHE A 85 1.70 -8.58 15.63
N TYR A 86 2.98 -8.20 15.64
CA TYR A 86 3.53 -7.24 14.67
C TYR A 86 3.33 -7.70 13.22
N PHE A 87 3.66 -8.96 12.93
CA PHE A 87 3.48 -9.52 11.59
C PHE A 87 2.00 -9.64 11.21
N GLY A 88 1.15 -10.06 12.14
CA GLY A 88 -0.29 -10.14 11.94
C GLY A 88 -0.93 -8.79 11.58
N TYR A 89 -0.65 -7.74 12.36
CA TYR A 89 -1.14 -6.39 12.07
C TYR A 89 -0.65 -5.87 10.73
N THR A 90 0.63 -6.08 10.44
CA THR A 90 1.24 -5.64 9.19
C THR A 90 0.63 -6.34 7.99
N LEU A 91 0.38 -7.66 8.08
CA LEU A 91 -0.28 -8.44 7.04
C LEU A 91 -1.72 -7.97 6.81
N MET A 92 -2.48 -7.68 7.87
CA MET A 92 -3.86 -7.18 7.74
C MET A 92 -3.89 -5.80 7.04
N VAL A 93 -2.95 -4.92 7.37
CA VAL A 93 -2.86 -3.57 6.76
C VAL A 93 -2.45 -3.67 5.30
N THR A 94 -1.41 -4.44 4.96
CA THR A 94 -0.95 -4.58 3.57
C THR A 94 -1.99 -5.31 2.72
N PHE A 95 -2.69 -6.30 3.27
CA PHE A 95 -3.79 -6.96 2.57
C PHE A 95 -4.96 -6.00 2.26
N SER A 96 -5.31 -5.12 3.21
CA SER A 96 -6.33 -4.10 3.00
C SER A 96 -5.91 -3.09 1.92
N LEU A 97 -4.65 -2.66 1.94
CA LEU A 97 -4.08 -1.80 0.90
C LEU A 97 -4.10 -2.48 -0.47
N PHE A 98 -3.73 -3.78 -0.54
CA PHE A 98 -3.76 -4.56 -1.78
C PHE A 98 -5.15 -4.59 -2.42
N LEU A 99 -6.19 -4.80 -1.61
CA LEU A 99 -7.57 -4.80 -2.10
C LEU A 99 -8.03 -3.40 -2.53
N LEU A 100 -7.69 -2.36 -1.76
CA LEU A 100 -8.05 -0.98 -2.10
C LEU A 100 -7.37 -0.51 -3.39
N THR A 101 -6.05 -0.68 -3.52
CA THR A 101 -5.33 -0.25 -4.72
C THR A 101 -5.69 -1.11 -5.93
N GLY A 102 -5.87 -2.42 -5.74
CA GLY A 102 -6.35 -3.34 -6.77
C GLY A 102 -7.73 -2.98 -7.32
N THR A 103 -8.68 -2.64 -6.45
CA THR A 103 -10.04 -2.24 -6.86
C THR A 103 -10.07 -0.90 -7.58
N ILE A 104 -9.30 0.09 -7.12
CA ILE A 104 -9.17 1.40 -7.79
C ILE A 104 -8.54 1.22 -9.19
N GLY A 105 -7.47 0.42 -9.29
CA GLY A 105 -6.80 0.13 -10.55
C GLY A 105 -7.71 -0.60 -11.54
N PHE A 106 -8.53 -1.54 -11.06
CA PHE A 106 -9.54 -2.23 -11.87
C PHE A 106 -10.65 -1.29 -12.34
N LEU A 107 -11.19 -0.44 -11.46
CA LEU A 107 -12.21 0.56 -11.80
C LEU A 107 -11.73 1.61 -12.80
N ALA A 108 -10.42 1.91 -12.83
CA ALA A 108 -9.86 2.90 -13.76
C ALA A 108 -9.70 2.39 -15.20
N CYS A 109 -9.63 1.06 -15.41
CA CYS A 109 -9.50 0.43 -16.73
C CYS A 109 -10.83 -0.15 -17.24
N PHE A 110 -11.90 -0.09 -16.43
CA PHE A 110 -13.27 -0.46 -16.82
C PHE A 110 -14.05 0.77 -17.30
#